data_AF-A0A819BUP4-F1
#
_entry.id   AF-A0A819BUP4-F1
#
_cell.length_a   1.000
_cell.length_b   1.000
_cell.length_c   1.000
_cell.angle_alpha   90.00
_cell.angle_beta   90.00
_cell.angle_gamma   90.00
#
_symmetry.space_group_name_H-M   'P 1'
#
loop_
_entity.id
_entity.type
_entity.pdbx_description
1 polymer ?
#
loop_
_entity_poly.entity_id
_entity_poly.type
_entity_poly.pdbx_seq_one_letter_code
_entity_poly.pdbx_strand_id
1 'polypeptide(L)'
;MVREFAYGYVEAVECAREDLAARIHVAINTYQDRFCMGTRDINSNNSQHYTDSYSWQTFKTIGERIINFSHGLRRLIKPRDYIGICAANRPEWLITDFASILQSF
;
A
#
# COMPACT_ATOMS: atom_id res chain seq x y z
N MET A 1 10.76 2.15 -35.86
CA MET A 1 11.35 1.34 -34.78
C MET A 1 10.22 0.55 -34.14
N VAL A 2 10.21 -0.77 -34.33
CA VAL A 2 9.07 -1.63 -34.01
C VAL A 2 8.96 -1.78 -32.48
N ARG A 3 7.78 -1.46 -31.92
CA ARG A 3 7.47 -1.46 -30.46
C ARG A 3 7.85 -2.77 -29.74
N GLU A 4 7.93 -3.85 -30.48
CA GLU A 4 8.17 -5.22 -30.00
C GLU A 4 9.56 -5.42 -29.38
N PHE A 5 10.57 -4.64 -29.77
CA PHE A 5 11.93 -4.77 -29.21
C PHE A 5 12.10 -4.13 -27.83
N ALA A 6 11.20 -3.23 -27.41
CA ALA A 6 11.34 -2.50 -26.14
C ALA A 6 10.66 -3.20 -24.95
N TYR A 7 9.66 -4.06 -25.20
CA TYR A 7 8.79 -4.60 -24.16
C TYR A 7 8.71 -6.13 -24.09
N GLY A 8 9.43 -6.85 -24.96
CA GLY A 8 9.38 -8.31 -25.02
C GLY A 8 8.02 -8.84 -25.48
N TYR A 9 7.93 -10.15 -25.67
CA TYR A 9 6.64 -10.81 -25.92
C TYR A 9 5.78 -10.69 -24.66
N VAL A 10 4.57 -10.16 -24.83
CA VAL A 10 3.54 -10.21 -23.78
C VAL A 10 3.07 -11.66 -23.73
N GLU A 11 3.68 -12.48 -22.89
CA GLU A 11 2.99 -13.65 -22.38
C GLU A 11 1.77 -13.13 -21.63
N ALA A 12 0.61 -13.21 -22.27
CA ALA A 12 -0.66 -13.03 -21.60
C ALA A 12 -0.81 -14.21 -20.64
N VAL A 13 -0.16 -14.11 -19.48
CA VAL A 13 -0.53 -14.91 -18.33
C VAL A 13 -1.98 -14.54 -18.09
N GLU A 14 -2.90 -15.47 -18.33
CA GLU A 14 -4.26 -15.36 -17.85
C GLU A 14 -4.17 -15.10 -16.35
N CYS A 15 -4.23 -13.83 -15.97
CA CYS A 15 -4.38 -13.44 -14.60
C CYS A 15 -5.76 -13.97 -14.25
N ALA A 16 -5.80 -15.10 -13.54
CA ALA A 16 -7.02 -15.58 -12.92
C ALA A 16 -7.74 -14.35 -12.36
N ARG A 17 -9.05 -14.23 -12.62
CA ARG A 17 -9.91 -13.11 -12.17
C ARG A 17 -10.04 -13.07 -10.64
N GLU A 18 -8.91 -13.08 -9.95
CA GLU A 18 -8.81 -12.87 -8.53
C GLU A 18 -8.81 -11.37 -8.31
N ASP A 19 -9.84 -10.93 -7.61
CA ASP A 19 -9.98 -9.54 -7.23
C ASP A 19 -8.77 -9.10 -6.38
N LEU A 20 -8.22 -7.92 -6.72
CA LEU A 20 -7.04 -7.39 -6.08
C LEU A 20 -7.28 -7.11 -4.58
N ALA A 21 -8.48 -6.66 -4.21
CA ALA A 21 -8.83 -6.43 -2.82
C ALA A 21 -8.81 -7.74 -2.01
N ALA A 22 -9.34 -8.83 -2.57
CA ALA A 22 -9.24 -10.16 -1.96
C ALA A 22 -7.78 -10.59 -1.71
N ARG A 23 -6.88 -10.37 -2.67
CA ARG A 23 -5.45 -10.72 -2.50
C ARG A 23 -4.76 -9.87 -1.44
N ILE A 24 -5.11 -8.59 -1.34
CA ILE A 24 -4.61 -7.70 -0.27
C ILE A 24 -5.05 -8.23 1.10
N HIS A 25 -6.32 -8.61 1.25
CA HIS A 25 -6.83 -9.21 2.49
C HIS A 25 -6.13 -10.53 2.84
N VAL A 26 -5.93 -11.41 1.85
CA VAL A 26 -5.18 -12.66 2.05
C VAL A 26 -3.76 -12.35 2.53
N ALA A 27 -3.03 -11.46 1.86
CA ALA A 27 -1.67 -11.11 2.24
C ALA A 27 -1.57 -10.55 3.67
N ILE A 28 -2.48 -9.64 4.06
CA ILE A 28 -2.56 -9.07 5.41
C ILE A 28 -2.74 -10.18 6.45
N ASN A 29 -3.69 -11.10 6.20
CA ASN A 29 -4.02 -12.16 7.16
C ASN A 29 -2.94 -13.25 7.22
N THR A 30 -2.39 -13.67 6.08
CA THR A 30 -1.37 -14.73 5.99
C THR A 30 -0.05 -14.30 6.65
N TYR A 31 0.33 -13.03 6.54
CA TYR A 31 1.62 -12.54 7.02
C TYR A 31 1.51 -11.62 8.23
N GLN A 32 0.40 -11.66 8.97
CA GLN A 32 0.03 -10.68 10.01
C GLN A 32 1.16 -10.32 10.99
N ASP A 33 1.97 -11.29 11.42
CA ASP A 33 3.04 -11.11 12.41
C ASP A 33 4.40 -10.72 11.80
N ARG A 34 4.52 -10.68 10.48
CA ARG A 34 5.77 -10.28 9.79
C ARG A 34 5.88 -8.77 9.69
N PHE A 35 7.11 -8.26 9.68
CA PHE A 35 7.37 -6.86 9.34
C PHE A 35 6.99 -6.58 7.89
N CYS A 36 6.35 -5.44 7.68
CA CYS A 36 5.82 -4.99 6.39
C CYS A 36 6.51 -3.70 5.94
N MET A 37 6.41 -2.63 6.75
CA MET A 37 6.93 -1.31 6.41
C MET A 37 7.82 -0.78 7.53
N GLY A 38 9.04 -0.36 7.16
CA GLY A 38 10.01 0.25 8.06
C GLY A 38 10.10 1.76 7.84
N THR A 39 10.21 2.52 8.92
CA THR A 39 10.51 3.95 8.89
C THR A 39 11.78 4.21 9.66
N ARG A 40 12.70 5.01 9.10
CA ARG A 40 13.89 5.46 9.82
C ARG A 40 13.47 6.28 11.04
N ASP A 41 14.11 6.00 12.17
CA ASP A 41 13.82 6.75 13.39
C ASP A 41 14.44 8.15 13.29
N ILE A 42 13.77 9.10 13.93
CA ILE A 42 14.23 10.48 14.01
C ILE A 42 15.10 10.59 15.27
N ASN A 43 16.24 11.26 15.16
CA ASN A 43 17.10 11.50 16.31
C ASN A 43 16.38 12.39 17.33
N SER A 44 16.21 11.88 18.55
CA SER A 44 15.49 12.57 19.64
C SER A 44 16.14 13.90 20.03
N ASN A 45 17.45 14.03 19.86
CA ASN A 45 18.21 15.24 20.17
C ASN A 45 18.23 16.25 19.02
N ASN A 46 17.96 15.81 17.78
CA ASN A 46 17.88 16.68 16.62
C ASN A 46 16.92 16.12 15.57
N SER A 47 15.71 16.71 15.51
CA SER A 47 14.63 16.27 14.63
C SER A 47 14.91 16.43 13.13
N GLN A 48 16.00 17.10 12.74
CA GLN A 48 16.40 17.25 11.34
C GLN A 48 17.26 16.07 10.84
N HIS A 49 17.69 15.18 11.73
CA HIS A 49 18.51 14.02 11.37
C HIS A 49 17.80 12.70 11.68
N TYR A 50 17.96 11.75 10.76
CA TYR A 50 17.56 10.37 10.95
C TYR A 50 18.69 9.58 11.61
N THR A 51 18.34 8.59 12.42
CA THR A 51 19.27 7.59 12.93
C THR A 51 19.43 6.45 11.93
N ASP A 52 20.38 5.54 12.20
CA ASP A 52 20.53 4.29 11.44
C ASP A 52 19.58 3.17 11.92
N SER A 53 18.66 3.47 12.83
CA SER A 53 17.65 2.54 13.32
C SER A 53 16.32 2.68 12.55
N TYR A 54 15.53 1.61 12.56
CA TYR A 54 14.23 1.55 11.90
C TYR A 54 13.17 1.05 12.87
N SER A 55 12.05 1.77 12.92
CA SER A 55 10.80 1.27 13.47
C SER A 55 10.02 0.52 12.40
N TRP A 56 9.65 -0.73 12.70
CA TRP A 56 8.93 -1.60 11.77
C TRP A 56 7.48 -1.77 12.19
N GLN A 57 6.58 -1.66 11.22
CA GLN A 57 5.16 -1.98 11.36
C GLN A 57 4.89 -3.35 10.74
N THR A 58 4.09 -4.17 11.41
CA THR A 58 3.71 -5.50 10.91
C THR A 58 2.63 -5.41 9.83
N PHE A 59 2.43 -6.50 9.08
CA PHE A 59 1.29 -6.61 8.16
C PHE A 59 -0.04 -6.41 8.88
N LYS A 60 -0.18 -6.89 10.12
CA LYS A 60 -1.37 -6.64 10.94
C LYS A 60 -1.62 -5.15 11.15
N THR A 61 -0.60 -4.42 11.63
CA THR A 61 -0.73 -2.98 11.89
C THR A 61 -1.03 -2.20 10.60
N ILE A 62 -0.33 -2.50 9.51
CA ILE A 62 -0.58 -1.85 8.22
C ILE A 62 -1.98 -2.18 7.69
N GLY A 63 -2.39 -3.45 7.77
CA GLY A 63 -3.69 -3.92 7.32
C GLY A 63 -4.86 -3.30 8.08
N GLU A 64 -4.77 -3.22 9.41
CA GLU A 64 -5.77 -2.54 10.24
C GLU A 64 -5.90 -1.06 9.86
N ARG A 65 -4.78 -0.37 9.60
CA ARG A 65 -4.79 1.04 9.14
C ARG A 65 -5.45 1.17 7.76
N ILE A 66 -5.14 0.28 6.82
CA ILE A 66 -5.75 0.26 5.48
C ILE A 66 -7.27 0.07 5.57
N ILE A 67 -7.73 -0.92 6.34
CA ILE A 67 -9.16 -1.26 6.48
C ILE A 67 -9.91 -0.10 7.16
N ASN A 68 -9.38 0.44 8.26
CA ASN A 68 -10.01 1.56 8.94
C ASN A 68 -10.11 2.80 8.04
N PHE A 69 -9.05 3.07 7.26
CA PHE A 69 -9.06 4.21 6.36
C PHE A 69 -10.00 4.01 5.16
N SER A 70 -10.11 2.80 4.61
CA SER A 70 -11.05 2.51 3.51
C SER A 70 -12.50 2.69 3.94
N HIS A 71 -12.87 2.29 5.17
CA HIS A 71 -14.19 2.55 5.75
C HIS A 71 -14.46 4.05 5.92
N GLY A 72 -13.47 4.83 6.34
CA GLY A 72 -13.56 6.29 6.40
C GLY A 72 -13.76 6.92 5.02
N LEU A 73 -12.97 6.50 4.02
CA LEU A 73 -13.05 7.02 2.65
C LEU A 73 -14.43 6.80 2.03
N ARG A 74 -15.08 5.64 2.25
CA ARG A 74 -16.45 5.36 1.78
C ARG A 74 -17.50 6.37 2.25
N ARG A 75 -17.23 7.08 3.35
CA ARG A 75 -18.13 8.13 3.88
C ARG A 75 -17.93 9.50 3.24
N LEU A 76 -16.78 9.73 2.60
CA LEU A 76 -16.37 11.03 2.09
C LEU A 76 -16.47 11.12 0.56
N ILE A 77 -16.26 10.01 -0.14
CA ILE A 77 -16.22 9.94 -1.60
C ILE A 77 -17.01 8.72 -2.10
N LYS A 78 -17.49 8.78 -3.35
CA LYS A 78 -18.21 7.67 -3.97
C LYS A 78 -17.23 6.66 -4.56
N PRO A 79 -17.62 5.38 -4.72
CA PRO A 79 -16.83 4.42 -5.47
C PRO A 79 -16.52 4.95 -6.87
N ARG A 80 -15.27 4.80 -7.31
CA ARG A 80 -14.73 5.27 -8.61
C ARG A 80 -14.53 6.79 -8.72
N ASP A 81 -14.72 7.56 -7.65
CA ASP A 81 -14.18 8.92 -7.61
C ASP A 81 -12.64 8.88 -7.56
N TYR A 82 -12.02 9.98 -7.97
CA TYR A 82 -10.56 10.10 -8.01
C TYR A 82 -10.01 10.68 -6.70
N ILE A 83 -8.91 10.12 -6.21
CA ILE A 83 -8.12 10.64 -5.09
C ILE A 83 -6.71 10.94 -5.57
N GLY A 84 -6.18 12.11 -5.19
CA GLY A 84 -4.77 12.44 -5.38
C GLY A 84 -3.97 12.19 -4.10
N ILE A 85 -2.84 11.49 -4.20
CA ILE A 85 -1.92 11.27 -3.08
C ILE A 85 -0.65 12.10 -3.31
N CYS A 86 -0.39 13.09 -2.47
CA CYS A 86 0.84 13.88 -2.49
C CYS A 86 1.54 13.78 -1.14
N ALA A 87 2.62 13.00 -1.08
CA ALA A 87 3.41 12.81 0.12
C ALA A 87 4.84 12.34 -0.23
N ALA A 88 5.77 12.51 0.71
CA ALA A 88 7.06 11.81 0.66
C ALA A 88 6.87 10.29 0.77
N ASN A 89 7.91 9.50 0.46
CA ASN A 89 7.88 8.05 0.62
C ASN A 89 7.75 7.67 2.10
N ARG A 90 6.53 7.32 2.53
CA ARG A 90 6.16 6.98 3.90
C ARG A 90 5.05 5.93 3.91
N PRO A 91 4.89 5.15 5.00
CA PRO A 91 3.87 4.10 5.07
C PRO A 91 2.45 4.58 4.75
N GLU A 92 2.11 5.81 5.13
CA GLU A 92 0.79 6.41 4.87
C GLU A 92 0.45 6.49 3.38
N TRP A 93 1.47 6.58 2.52
CA TRP A 93 1.27 6.58 1.07
C TRP A 93 0.69 5.24 0.61
N LEU A 94 1.34 4.13 0.97
CA LEU A 94 0.87 2.76 0.67
C LEU A 94 -0.49 2.49 1.31
N ILE A 95 -0.68 2.93 2.57
CA ILE A 95 -1.95 2.74 3.29
C ILE A 95 -3.10 3.40 2.53
N THR A 96 -2.88 4.63 2.03
CA THR A 96 -3.89 5.38 1.29
C THR A 96 -4.19 4.74 -0.07
N ASP A 97 -3.15 4.29 -0.78
CA ASP A 97 -3.30 3.63 -2.07
C ASP A 97 -4.12 2.33 -1.93
N PHE A 98 -3.76 1.46 -1.01
CA PHE A 98 -4.49 0.20 -0.80
C PHE A 98 -5.89 0.42 -0.21
N ALA A 99 -6.09 1.44 0.62
CA ALA A 99 -7.42 1.80 1.10
C ALA A 99 -8.36 2.22 -0.04
N SER A 100 -7.82 2.86 -1.08
CA SER A 100 -8.57 3.26 -2.28
C SER A 100 -9.02 2.05 -3.09
N ILE A 101 -8.22 0.98 -3.13
CA ILE A 101 -8.57 -0.31 -3.75
C ILE A 101 -9.70 -0.98 -2.94
N LEU A 102 -9.54 -1.07 -1.62
CA LEU A 102 -10.54 -1.70 -0.74
C LEU A 102 -11.84 -0.90 -0.66
N GLN A 103 -11.88 0.38 -1.01
CA GLN A 103 -13.11 1.19 -0.98
C GLN A 103 -14.19 0.64 -1.94
N SER A 104 -13.77 -0.03 -3.02
CA SER A 104 -14.69 -0.58 -4.03
C SER A 104 -15.23 -1.98 -3.70
N PHE A 105 -14.77 -2.61 -2.61
CA PHE A 105 -15.11 -3.99 -2.25
C PHE A 105 -16.29 -4.12 -1.28
#